data_AF-A0A955BKI5-F1
#
_entry.id   AF-A0A955BKI5-F1
#
_cell.length_a   1.000
_cell.length_b   1.000
_cell.length_c   1.000
_cell.angle_alpha   90.00
_cell.angle_beta   90.00
_cell.angle_gamma   90.00
#
_symmetry.space_group_name_H-M   'P 1'
#
loop_
_entity.id
_entity.type
_entity.pdbx_description
1 polymer ?
#
loop_
_entity_poly.entity_id
_entity_poly.type
_entity_poly.pdbx_seq_one_letter_code
_entity_poly.pdbx_strand_id
1 'polypeptide(L)'
;MLPDPLRLAIAFVPLASYCFLLGLLNARRRPFLTTGGADLAALGAALSGLVLVGPIELFRPEAASAEYGSYVWVFLLVFYWLSIWLTVLLARPRLVVYNISSAELRPVLAEAARAIDPGARWAGE
;
A
#
# COMPACT_ATOMS: atom_id res chain seq x y z
N MET A 1 -16.84 12.19 -20.27
CA MET A 1 -18.04 11.90 -19.45
C MET A 1 -17.56 11.56 -18.06
N LEU A 2 -18.08 12.22 -17.02
CA LEU A 2 -17.78 11.83 -15.65
C LEU A 2 -18.35 10.42 -15.40
N PRO A 3 -17.61 9.51 -14.75
CA PRO A 3 -18.15 8.20 -14.39
C PRO A 3 -19.39 8.36 -13.50
N ASP A 4 -20.36 7.46 -13.69
CA ASP A 4 -21.61 7.44 -12.93
C ASP A 4 -21.35 7.52 -11.41
N PRO A 5 -22.06 8.39 -10.65
CA PRO A 5 -21.79 8.60 -9.23
C PRO A 5 -21.79 7.30 -8.41
N LEU A 6 -22.63 6.32 -8.75
CA LEU A 6 -22.64 5.03 -8.07
C LEU A 6 -21.35 4.24 -8.33
N ARG A 7 -20.87 4.19 -9.59
CA ARG A 7 -19.60 3.54 -9.96
C ARG A 7 -18.42 4.17 -9.22
N LEU A 8 -18.42 5.51 -9.10
CA LEU A 8 -17.42 6.23 -8.32
C LEU A 8 -17.49 5.88 -6.83
N ALA A 9 -18.68 5.90 -6.23
CA ALA A 9 -18.85 5.56 -4.82
C ALA A 9 -18.31 4.17 -4.50
N ILE A 10 -18.58 3.18 -5.35
CA ILE A 10 -18.03 1.81 -5.24
C ILE A 10 -16.49 1.83 -5.38
N ALA A 11 -15.95 2.61 -6.32
CA ALA A 11 -14.50 2.76 -6.52
C ALA A 11 -13.77 3.27 -5.27
N PHE A 12 -14.43 4.15 -4.50
CA PHE A 12 -13.88 4.73 -3.28
C PHE A 12 -13.96 3.80 -2.07
N VAL A 13 -14.74 2.73 -2.08
CA VAL A 13 -14.88 1.79 -0.94
C VAL A 13 -13.52 1.28 -0.42
N PRO A 14 -12.61 0.72 -1.25
CA PRO A 14 -11.32 0.23 -0.76
C PRO A 14 -10.42 1.37 -0.21
N LEU A 15 -10.52 2.57 -0.77
CA LEU A 15 -9.76 3.72 -0.26
C LEU A 15 -10.33 4.23 1.06
N ALA A 16 -11.65 4.31 1.17
CA ALA A 16 -12.35 4.70 2.38
C ALA A 16 -12.08 3.71 3.52
N SER A 17 -12.07 2.40 3.24
CA SER A 17 -11.75 1.38 4.23
C SER A 17 -10.29 1.49 4.69
N TYR A 18 -9.35 1.75 3.79
CA TYR A 18 -7.94 2.02 4.16
C TYR A 18 -7.82 3.24 5.08
N CYS A 19 -8.43 4.37 4.71
CA CYS A 19 -8.44 5.58 5.55
C CYS A 19 -9.11 5.34 6.91
N PHE A 20 -10.21 4.59 6.94
CA PHE A 20 -10.89 4.22 8.17
C PHE A 20 -10.01 3.34 9.06
N LEU A 21 -9.32 2.36 8.49
CA LEU A 21 -8.37 1.50 9.22
C LEU A 21 -7.19 2.31 9.75
N LEU A 22 -6.63 3.24 8.96
CA LEU A 22 -5.60 4.17 9.44
C LEU A 22 -6.12 5.04 10.57
N GLY A 23 -7.36 5.55 10.47
CA GLY A 23 -8.00 6.30 11.54
C GLY A 23 -8.14 5.46 12.82
N LEU A 24 -8.57 4.22 12.70
CA LEU A 24 -8.67 3.29 13.82
C LEU A 24 -7.29 2.97 14.43
N LEU A 25 -6.26 2.81 13.60
CA LEU A 25 -4.89 2.63 14.05
C LEU A 25 -4.39 3.87 14.81
N ASN A 26 -4.63 5.07 14.29
CA ASN A 26 -4.21 6.32 14.94
C ASN A 26 -5.02 6.65 16.22
N ALA A 27 -6.25 6.14 16.33
CA ALA A 27 -7.04 6.25 17.55
C ALA A 27 -6.51 5.37 18.71
N ARG A 28 -5.64 4.40 18.42
CA ARG A 28 -5.02 3.56 19.45
C ARG A 28 -3.95 4.34 20.20
N ARG A 29 -3.96 4.23 21.53
CA ARG A 29 -2.93 4.83 22.41
C ARG A 29 -1.59 4.07 22.43
N ARG A 30 -1.43 3.03 21.62
CA ARG A 30 -0.24 2.18 21.62
C ARG A 30 0.47 2.27 20.26
N PRO A 31 1.81 2.25 20.24
CA PRO A 31 2.57 2.16 19.00
C PRO A 31 2.17 0.91 18.21
N PHE A 32 2.11 1.04 16.90
CA PHE A 32 1.83 -0.07 16.00
C PHE A 32 2.94 -0.18 14.96
N LEU A 33 3.51 -1.38 14.82
CA LEU A 33 4.62 -1.68 13.93
C LEU A 33 4.12 -2.48 12.71
N THR A 34 4.51 -2.05 11.53
CA THR A 34 4.35 -2.81 10.28
C THR A 34 5.59 -2.70 9.41
N THR A 35 5.66 -3.48 8.33
CA THR A 35 6.69 -3.33 7.31
C THR A 35 6.24 -2.33 6.26
N GLY A 36 7.18 -1.59 5.68
CA GLY A 36 6.87 -0.67 4.58
C GLY A 36 6.37 -1.37 3.33
N GLY A 37 6.70 -2.65 3.14
CA GLY A 37 6.15 -3.47 2.07
C GLY A 37 4.67 -3.78 2.29
N ALA A 38 4.29 -4.19 3.50
CA ALA A 38 2.89 -4.43 3.85
C ALA A 38 2.06 -3.14 3.78
N ASP A 39 2.62 -2.01 4.25
CA ASP A 39 1.98 -0.69 4.19
C ASP A 39 1.75 -0.24 2.74
N LEU A 40 2.77 -0.39 1.88
CA LEU A 40 2.67 -0.09 0.45
C LEU A 40 1.67 -1.01 -0.27
N ALA A 41 1.65 -2.31 0.05
CA ALA A 41 0.70 -3.26 -0.50
C ALA A 41 -0.74 -2.92 -0.11
N ALA A 42 -0.96 -2.51 1.15
CA ALA A 42 -2.27 -2.06 1.63
C ALA A 42 -2.74 -0.79 0.90
N LEU A 43 -1.84 0.17 0.68
CA LEU A 43 -2.13 1.36 -0.12
C LEU A 43 -2.44 1.01 -1.59
N GLY A 44 -1.67 0.09 -2.18
CA GLY A 44 -1.94 -0.45 -3.52
C GLY A 44 -3.35 -1.05 -3.59
N ALA A 45 -3.69 -1.93 -2.65
CA ALA A 45 -5.04 -2.50 -2.55
C ALA A 45 -6.13 -1.42 -2.39
N ALA A 46 -5.87 -0.38 -1.60
CA ALA A 46 -6.80 0.73 -1.39
C ALA A 46 -7.10 1.51 -2.69
N LEU A 47 -6.10 1.67 -3.56
CA LEU A 47 -6.22 2.39 -4.83
C LEU A 47 -6.85 1.55 -5.96
N SER A 48 -7.03 0.24 -5.75
CA SER A 48 -7.51 -0.69 -6.79
C SER A 48 -8.85 -0.27 -7.40
N GLY A 49 -9.81 0.18 -6.59
CA GLY A 49 -11.12 0.62 -7.07
C GLY A 49 -11.03 1.83 -8.00
N LEU A 50 -10.20 2.82 -7.66
CA LEU A 50 -9.97 4.00 -8.50
C LEU A 50 -9.28 3.65 -9.82
N VAL A 51 -8.31 2.73 -9.78
CA VAL A 51 -7.62 2.26 -10.98
C VAL A 51 -8.58 1.53 -11.92
N LEU A 52 -9.45 0.68 -11.39
CA LEU A 52 -10.43 -0.10 -12.15
C LEU A 52 -11.52 0.74 -12.83
N VAL A 53 -11.89 1.89 -12.25
CA VAL A 53 -12.98 2.72 -12.79
C VAL A 53 -12.53 3.67 -13.90
N GLY A 54 -11.23 3.95 -14.04
CA GLY A 54 -10.77 4.90 -15.06
C GLY A 54 -9.41 4.57 -15.69
N PRO A 55 -8.28 4.76 -14.99
CA PRO A 55 -6.97 4.75 -15.64
C PRO A 55 -6.61 3.44 -16.32
N ILE A 56 -7.08 2.29 -15.80
CA ILE A 56 -6.70 0.98 -16.35
C ILE A 56 -7.21 0.77 -17.79
N GLU A 57 -8.30 1.44 -18.19
CA GLU A 57 -8.83 1.39 -19.55
C GLU A 57 -7.84 1.95 -20.57
N LEU A 58 -6.99 2.90 -20.17
CA LEU A 58 -5.95 3.48 -21.02
C LEU A 58 -4.84 2.48 -21.36
N PHE A 59 -4.66 1.44 -20.54
CA PHE A 59 -3.67 0.39 -20.74
C PHE A 59 -4.24 -0.82 -21.49
N ARG A 60 -5.51 -0.77 -21.93
CA ARG A 60 -6.18 -1.87 -22.63
C ARG A 60 -5.75 -1.94 -24.10
N PRO A 61 -5.01 -2.97 -24.55
CA PRO A 61 -4.60 -3.07 -25.95
C PRO A 61 -5.79 -3.47 -26.83
N GLU A 62 -5.95 -2.81 -27.98
CA GLU A 62 -7.04 -3.10 -28.92
C GLU A 62 -6.92 -4.51 -29.53
N ALA A 63 -5.71 -4.92 -29.93
CA ALA A 63 -5.45 -6.25 -30.48
C ALA A 63 -5.82 -7.36 -29.49
N ALA A 64 -5.41 -7.22 -28.22
CA ALA A 64 -5.78 -8.18 -27.17
C ALA A 64 -7.29 -8.19 -26.90
N SER A 65 -7.96 -7.04 -27.02
CA SER A 65 -9.42 -6.96 -26.86
C SER A 65 -10.17 -7.66 -27.99
N ALA A 66 -9.66 -7.60 -29.22
CA ALA A 66 -10.23 -8.30 -30.37
C ALA A 66 -10.08 -9.83 -30.24
N GLU A 67 -8.96 -10.30 -29.70
CA GLU A 67 -8.65 -11.73 -29.57
C GLU A 67 -9.28 -12.36 -28.32
N TYR A 68 -9.16 -11.71 -27.16
CA TYR A 68 -9.55 -12.27 -25.86
C TYR A 68 -10.87 -11.71 -25.31
N GLY A 69 -11.48 -10.72 -25.97
CA GLY A 69 -12.73 -10.10 -25.54
C GLY A 69 -12.66 -9.56 -24.11
N SER A 70 -13.62 -9.97 -23.28
CA SER A 70 -13.71 -9.53 -21.88
C SER A 70 -12.60 -10.09 -20.97
N TYR A 71 -11.87 -11.13 -21.38
CA TYR A 71 -10.78 -11.68 -20.56
C TYR A 71 -9.60 -10.72 -20.40
N VAL A 72 -9.49 -9.70 -21.27
CA VAL A 72 -8.47 -8.64 -21.12
C VAL A 72 -8.52 -7.97 -19.74
N TRP A 73 -9.71 -7.85 -19.16
CA TRP A 73 -9.86 -7.30 -17.81
C TRP A 73 -9.16 -8.13 -16.73
N VAL A 74 -9.15 -9.45 -16.87
CA VAL A 74 -8.41 -10.34 -15.96
C VAL A 74 -6.91 -10.13 -16.11
N PHE A 75 -6.41 -10.03 -17.35
CA PHE A 75 -4.99 -9.75 -17.60
C PHE A 75 -4.56 -8.39 -17.03
N LEU A 76 -5.39 -7.36 -17.20
CA LEU A 76 -5.15 -6.04 -16.63
C LEU A 76 -5.16 -6.04 -15.10
N LEU A 77 -6.10 -6.76 -14.48
CA LEU A 77 -6.16 -6.93 -13.02
C LEU A 77 -4.89 -7.62 -12.50
N VAL A 78 -4.47 -8.70 -13.16
CA VAL A 78 -3.24 -9.43 -12.80
C VAL A 78 -2.02 -8.52 -12.96
N PHE A 79 -1.93 -7.81 -14.08
CA PHE A 79 -0.84 -6.87 -14.35
C PHE A 79 -0.75 -5.76 -13.29
N TYR A 80 -1.89 -5.24 -12.84
CA TYR A 80 -1.95 -4.28 -11.76
C TYR A 80 -1.37 -4.84 -10.45
N TRP A 81 -1.79 -6.03 -10.03
CA TRP A 81 -1.27 -6.66 -8.82
C TRP A 81 0.21 -7.01 -8.91
N LEU A 82 0.66 -7.50 -10.08
CA LEU A 82 2.09 -7.74 -10.33
C LEU A 82 2.90 -6.44 -10.23
N SER A 83 2.37 -5.32 -10.71
CA SER A 83 3.02 -4.02 -10.59
C SER A 83 3.13 -3.55 -9.15
N ILE A 84 2.09 -3.76 -8.32
CA ILE A 84 2.15 -3.51 -6.88
C ILE A 84 3.24 -4.36 -6.23
N TRP A 85 3.24 -5.68 -6.48
CA TRP A 85 4.23 -6.59 -5.91
C TRP A 85 5.64 -6.25 -6.34
N LEU A 86 5.85 -5.92 -7.62
CA LEU A 86 7.15 -5.45 -8.11
C LEU A 86 7.60 -4.19 -7.36
N THR A 87 6.70 -3.23 -7.15
CA THR A 87 7.00 -2.01 -6.39
C THR A 87 7.36 -2.32 -4.94
N VAL A 88 6.68 -3.27 -4.30
CA VAL A 88 7.00 -3.75 -2.94
C VAL A 88 8.38 -4.42 -2.89
N LEU A 89 8.71 -5.24 -3.88
CA LEU A 89 10.01 -5.92 -3.96
C LEU A 89 11.17 -4.97 -4.27
N LEU A 90 10.92 -3.91 -5.04
CA LEU A 90 11.91 -2.87 -5.36
C LEU A 90 12.08 -1.84 -4.24
N ALA A 91 11.11 -1.71 -3.34
CA ALA A 91 11.20 -0.79 -2.22
C ALA A 91 12.28 -1.23 -1.23
N ARG A 92 13.04 -0.26 -0.69
CA ARG A 92 14.02 -0.56 0.36
C ARG A 92 13.33 -1.14 1.60
N PRO A 93 13.90 -2.19 2.23
CA PRO A 93 13.40 -2.70 3.50
C PRO A 93 13.31 -1.59 4.53
N ARG A 94 12.11 -1.32 5.01
CA ARG A 94 11.82 -0.28 6.00
C ARG A 94 10.74 -0.75 6.96
N LEU A 95 10.82 -0.28 8.19
CA LEU A 95 9.78 -0.44 9.18
C LEU A 95 8.96 0.86 9.23
N VAL A 96 7.65 0.71 9.38
CA VAL A 96 6.73 1.83 9.55
C VAL A 96 6.14 1.67 10.95
N VAL A 97 6.35 2.70 11.79
CA VAL A 97 5.84 2.71 13.16
C VAL A 97 4.87 3.87 13.31
N TYR A 98 3.64 3.53 13.65
CA TYR A 98 2.56 4.48 13.91
C TYR A 98 2.48 4.81 15.41
N ASN A 99 1.95 5.99 15.74
CA ASN A 99 1.66 6.44 17.10
C ASN A 99 2.86 6.50 18.07
N ILE A 100 4.06 6.82 17.56
CA ILE A 100 5.24 7.08 18.39
C ILE A 100 6.07 8.18 17.76
N SER A 101 6.64 9.07 18.59
CA SER A 101 7.55 10.10 18.09
C SER A 101 8.93 9.52 17.77
N SER A 102 9.68 10.19 16.90
CA SER A 102 11.07 9.80 16.61
C SER A 102 11.96 9.84 17.85
N ALA A 103 11.71 10.78 18.77
CA ALA A 103 12.43 10.94 20.02
C ALA A 103 12.20 9.76 20.99
N GLU A 104 10.97 9.26 21.07
CA GLU A 104 10.63 8.08 21.90
C GLU A 104 11.04 6.76 21.24
N LEU A 105 10.99 6.68 19.91
CA LEU A 105 11.32 5.46 19.17
C LEU A 105 12.82 5.13 19.23
N ARG A 106 13.70 6.15 19.17
CA ARG A 106 15.16 5.98 19.21
C ARG A 106 15.68 5.17 20.39
N PRO A 107 15.37 5.51 21.66
CA PRO A 107 15.88 4.75 22.80
C PRO A 107 15.38 3.31 22.79
N VAL A 108 14.10 3.08 22.43
CA VAL A 108 13.50 1.74 22.35
C VAL A 108 14.19 0.90 21.26
N LEU A 109 14.43 1.47 20.08
CA LEU A 109 15.16 0.79 19.00
C LEU A 109 16.61 0.52 19.39
N ALA A 110 17.28 1.44 20.06
CA ALA A 110 18.66 1.26 20.49
C ALA A 110 18.80 0.15 21.54
N GLU A 111 17.85 0.04 22.47
CA GLU A 111 17.77 -1.05 23.42
C GLU A 111 17.52 -2.40 22.72
N ALA A 112 16.54 -2.46 21.82
CA ALA A 112 16.25 -3.66 21.04
C ALA A 112 17.42 -4.10 20.15
N ALA A 113 18.12 -3.14 19.52
CA ALA A 113 19.30 -3.43 18.71
C ALA A 113 20.45 -3.98 19.56
N ARG A 114 20.72 -3.39 20.73
CA ARG A 114 21.76 -3.87 21.65
C ARG A 114 21.48 -5.25 22.24
N ALA A 115 20.21 -5.62 22.39
CA ALA A 115 19.82 -6.95 22.81
C ALA A 115 20.14 -8.03 21.76
N ILE A 116 20.18 -7.65 20.47
CA ILE A 116 20.52 -8.55 19.35
C ILE A 116 22.02 -8.52 19.05
N ASP A 117 22.63 -7.34 19.05
CA ASP A 117 24.04 -7.10 18.82
C ASP A 117 24.59 -6.09 19.86
N PRO A 118 25.37 -6.54 20.86
CA PRO A 118 25.96 -5.65 21.87
C PRO A 118 26.85 -4.54 21.30
N GLY A 119 27.38 -4.72 20.09
CA GLY A 119 28.17 -3.73 19.37
C GLY A 119 27.34 -2.71 18.60
N ALA A 120 26.01 -2.85 18.56
CA ALA A 120 25.13 -1.98 17.79
C ALA A 120 25.25 -0.51 18.21
N ARG A 121 25.53 0.34 17.22
CA ARG A 121 25.61 1.80 17.37
C ARG A 121 24.66 2.46 16.39
N TRP A 122 24.10 3.59 16.79
CA TRP A 122 23.26 4.39 15.90
C TRP A 122 24.13 4.99 14.79
N ALA A 123 23.73 4.78 13.54
CA ALA A 123 24.43 5.33 12.37
C ALA A 123 23.58 6.44 11.75
N GLY A 124 23.86 7.70 12.12
CA GLY A 124 23.20 8.90 11.59
C GLY A 124 22.63 9.83 12.66
N GLU A 125 22.02 10.93 12.22
CA GLU A 125 21.27 11.87 13.07
C GLU A 125 19.77 11.66 13.07
#